data_AF-A0A1A2Z2I0-F1
#
_entry.id   AF-A0A1A2Z2I0-F1
#
_cell.length_a   1.000
_cell.length_b   1.000
_cell.length_c   1.000
_cell.angle_alpha   90.00
_cell.angle_beta   90.00
_cell.angle_gamma   90.00
#
_symmetry.space_group_name_H-M   'P 1'
#
loop_
_entity.id
_entity.type
_entity.pdbx_description
1 polymer ?
#
loop_
_entity_poly.entity_id
_entity_poly.type
_entity_poly.pdbx_seq_one_letter_code
_entity_poly.pdbx_strand_id
1 'polypeptide(L)'
;MGSLLLPVFLLFCYQIVLGEQVHKVTGTDSVYGVVPMCAVISALFGSLGDSVGITIDRQSHVMSRMWVLPIHRASAVTGWMTAEVVRALIGTLLITAIGMTMGLRFTEGWTAALLFILIPSIVVTGFTALVMALATRQNGRSAMTLLLGVTFSMAFVNPGATPLKLFPGWARPLVRMQPISPPLETMRALAHGGPISWHLAITGIWAIVLLAIFMPVALRGYRKAAESAA
;
A
#
# COMPACT_ATOMS: atom_id res chain seq x y z
N MET A 1 11.43 5.48 -7.18
CA MET A 1 11.18 5.51 -8.65
C MET A 1 11.17 4.12 -9.27
N GLY A 2 12.12 3.22 -8.95
CA GLY A 2 12.09 1.83 -9.44
C GLY A 2 10.86 1.00 -9.02
N SER A 3 10.21 1.35 -7.91
CA SER A 3 9.01 0.68 -7.39
C SER A 3 7.72 0.95 -8.18
N LEU A 4 7.70 1.94 -9.09
CA LEU A 4 6.55 2.21 -9.97
C LEU A 4 6.62 1.41 -11.28
N LEU A 5 7.82 0.99 -11.70
CA LEU A 5 8.02 0.21 -12.93
C LEU A 5 7.33 -1.15 -12.85
N LEU A 6 7.47 -1.88 -11.74
CA LEU A 6 6.87 -3.20 -11.56
C LEU A 6 5.33 -3.16 -11.60
N PRO A 7 4.63 -2.26 -10.87
CA PRO A 7 3.18 -2.11 -10.96
C PRO A 7 2.69 -1.68 -12.34
N VAL A 8 3.38 -0.76 -13.02
CA VAL A 8 3.02 -0.34 -14.37
C VAL A 8 3.19 -1.49 -15.35
N PHE A 9 4.31 -2.22 -15.28
CA PHE A 9 4.54 -3.42 -16.07
C PHE A 9 3.48 -4.51 -15.80
N LEU A 10 3.15 -4.75 -14.53
CA LEU A 10 2.08 -5.67 -14.15
C LEU A 10 0.73 -5.24 -14.71
N LEU A 11 0.41 -3.95 -14.70
CA LEU A 11 -0.83 -3.40 -15.26
C LEU A 11 -0.94 -3.73 -16.75
N PHE A 12 0.12 -3.47 -17.52
CA PHE A 12 0.18 -3.83 -18.94
C PHE A 12 0.08 -5.35 -19.17
N CYS A 13 0.85 -6.14 -18.43
CA CYS A 13 0.86 -7.59 -18.56
C CYS A 13 -0.52 -8.19 -18.25
N TYR A 14 -1.18 -7.73 -17.17
CA TYR A 14 -2.51 -8.21 -16.79
C TYR A 14 -3.55 -7.85 -17.84
N GLN A 15 -3.50 -6.65 -18.41
CA GLN A 15 -4.48 -6.24 -19.40
C GLN A 15 -4.32 -7.02 -20.72
N ILE A 16 -3.09 -7.26 -21.16
CA ILE A 16 -2.78 -8.06 -22.36
C ILE A 16 -3.16 -9.54 -22.16
N VAL A 17 -2.91 -10.11 -20.97
CA VAL A 17 -3.08 -11.56 -20.73
C VAL A 17 -4.50 -11.92 -20.25
N LEU A 18 -5.12 -11.07 -19.41
CA LEU A 18 -6.37 -11.39 -18.71
C LEU A 18 -7.55 -10.51 -19.09
N GLY A 19 -7.34 -9.44 -19.87
CA GLY A 19 -8.41 -8.53 -20.30
C GLY A 19 -9.58 -9.25 -20.97
N GLU A 20 -9.31 -10.12 -21.94
CA GLU A 20 -10.35 -10.88 -22.64
C GLU A 20 -10.98 -11.99 -21.79
N GLN A 21 -10.22 -12.60 -20.88
CA GLN A 21 -10.70 -13.72 -20.06
C GLN A 21 -11.60 -13.23 -18.91
N VAL A 22 -11.30 -12.08 -18.30
CA VAL A 22 -12.08 -11.51 -17.21
C VAL A 22 -13.40 -10.92 -17.70
N HIS A 23 -13.40 -10.29 -18.88
CA HIS A 23 -14.62 -9.74 -19.50
C HIS A 23 -15.63 -10.85 -19.82
N LYS A 24 -15.15 -12.01 -20.29
CA LYS A 24 -15.99 -13.20 -20.57
C LYS A 24 -16.63 -13.83 -19.33
N VAL A 25 -16.01 -13.71 -18.14
CA VAL A 25 -16.50 -14.36 -16.91
C VAL A 25 -17.32 -13.42 -16.02
N THR A 26 -17.03 -12.11 -16.05
CA THR A 26 -17.59 -11.15 -15.07
C THR A 26 -18.56 -10.15 -15.69
N GLY A 27 -18.59 -10.02 -17.03
CA GLY A 27 -19.43 -9.03 -17.73
C GLY A 27 -19.08 -7.57 -17.42
N THR A 28 -17.97 -7.33 -16.72
CA THR A 28 -17.43 -6.00 -16.37
C THR A 28 -15.96 -5.94 -16.78
N ASP A 29 -15.51 -4.75 -17.16
CA ASP A 29 -14.12 -4.57 -17.59
C ASP A 29 -13.15 -4.81 -16.43
N SER A 30 -12.14 -5.64 -16.69
CA SER A 30 -11.08 -5.99 -15.74
C SER A 30 -10.41 -4.76 -15.11
N VAL A 31 -10.44 -3.64 -15.83
CA VAL A 31 -9.87 -2.34 -15.46
C VAL A 31 -10.36 -1.84 -14.10
N TYR A 32 -11.64 -2.04 -13.75
CA TYR A 32 -12.22 -1.61 -12.47
C TYR A 32 -11.67 -2.35 -11.24
N GLY A 33 -11.04 -3.51 -11.45
CA GLY A 33 -10.36 -4.26 -10.40
C GLY A 33 -8.83 -4.15 -10.45
N VAL A 34 -8.27 -4.17 -11.65
CA VAL A 34 -6.82 -4.17 -11.87
C VAL A 34 -6.18 -2.81 -11.54
N VAL A 35 -6.84 -1.69 -11.87
CA VAL A 35 -6.29 -0.35 -11.56
C VAL A 35 -6.16 -0.12 -10.05
N PRO A 36 -7.21 -0.38 -9.23
CA PRO A 36 -7.06 -0.37 -7.78
C PRO A 36 -5.95 -1.30 -7.27
N MET A 37 -5.89 -2.51 -7.82
CA MET A 37 -4.89 -3.52 -7.45
C MET A 37 -3.48 -2.99 -7.64
N CYS A 38 -3.17 -2.49 -8.84
CA CYS A 38 -1.87 -1.91 -9.14
C CYS A 38 -1.55 -0.71 -8.24
N ALA A 39 -2.51 0.18 -7.98
CA ALA A 39 -2.29 1.35 -7.13
C ALA A 39 -1.94 0.99 -5.68
N VAL A 40 -2.72 0.09 -5.06
CA VAL A 40 -2.46 -0.34 -3.67
C VAL A 40 -1.18 -1.15 -3.57
N ILE A 41 -0.94 -2.10 -4.47
CA ILE A 41 0.29 -2.91 -4.50
C ILE A 41 1.51 -2.01 -4.70
N SER A 42 1.44 -1.03 -5.61
CA SER A 42 2.51 -0.06 -5.83
C SER A 42 2.87 0.72 -4.56
N ALA A 43 1.87 1.16 -3.81
CA ALA A 43 2.07 1.86 -2.56
C ALA A 43 2.80 0.97 -1.53
N LEU A 44 2.31 -0.26 -1.32
CA LEU A 44 2.86 -1.22 -0.37
C LEU A 44 4.30 -1.64 -0.71
N PHE A 45 4.55 -2.07 -1.96
CA PHE A 45 5.89 -2.47 -2.40
C PHE A 45 6.88 -1.32 -2.43
N GLY A 46 6.42 -0.11 -2.73
CA GLY A 46 7.28 1.06 -2.62
C GLY A 46 7.72 1.30 -1.18
N SER A 47 6.83 1.15 -0.19
CA SER A 47 7.17 1.30 1.22
C SER A 47 8.21 0.26 1.68
N LEU A 48 8.03 -0.99 1.22
CA LEU A 48 9.03 -2.05 1.43
C LEU A 48 10.37 -1.72 0.77
N GLY A 49 10.37 -1.19 -0.45
CA GLY A 49 11.58 -0.78 -1.15
C GLY A 49 12.32 0.35 -0.45
N ASP A 50 11.57 1.35 0.03
CA ASP A 50 12.13 2.53 0.67
C ASP A 50 12.68 2.20 2.08
N SER A 51 12.25 1.09 2.71
CA SER A 51 12.82 0.58 3.97
C SER A 51 14.34 0.36 3.95
N VAL A 52 14.92 0.12 2.76
CA VAL A 52 16.38 0.01 2.57
C VAL A 52 17.06 1.33 2.94
N GLY A 53 16.44 2.47 2.60
CA GLY A 53 16.92 3.80 2.98
C GLY A 53 17.02 3.97 4.49
N ILE A 54 16.01 3.49 5.26
CA ILE A 54 16.04 3.52 6.74
C ILE A 54 17.27 2.76 7.26
N THR A 55 17.59 1.63 6.64
CA THR A 55 18.72 0.81 7.04
C THR A 55 20.05 1.50 6.72
N ILE A 56 20.15 2.17 5.56
CA ILE A 56 21.32 2.95 5.17
C ILE A 56 21.51 4.16 6.09
N ASP A 57 20.45 4.91 6.38
CA ASP A 57 20.49 6.08 7.27
C ASP A 57 20.94 5.70 8.69
N ARG A 58 20.55 4.51 9.13
CA ARG A 58 21.01 3.93 10.40
C ARG A 58 22.50 3.57 10.35
N GLN A 59 22.96 2.90 9.29
CA GLN A 59 24.36 2.48 9.15
C GLN A 59 25.31 3.67 8.96
N SER A 60 24.84 4.73 8.32
CA SER A 60 25.60 5.97 8.07
C SER A 60 25.57 6.97 9.23
N HIS A 61 24.98 6.60 10.38
CA HIS A 61 24.87 7.46 11.57
C HIS A 61 24.13 8.79 11.33
N VAL A 62 23.36 8.90 10.23
CA VAL A 62 22.59 10.12 9.93
C VAL A 62 21.54 10.37 11.01
N MET A 63 20.92 9.30 11.52
CA MET A 63 19.95 9.37 12.62
C MET A 63 20.56 9.93 13.92
N SER A 64 21.81 9.58 14.26
CA SER A 64 22.46 10.10 15.48
C SER A 64 22.87 11.57 15.30
N ARG A 65 23.33 11.97 14.11
CA ARG A 65 23.62 13.39 13.80
C ARG A 65 22.38 14.27 13.93
N MET A 66 21.23 13.82 13.43
CA MET A 66 19.96 14.55 13.61
C MET A 66 19.51 14.61 15.06
N TRP A 67 19.88 13.62 15.89
CA TRP A 67 19.51 13.55 17.30
C TRP A 67 20.22 14.59 18.17
N VAL A 68 21.44 14.98 17.80
CA VAL A 68 22.25 15.97 18.54
C VAL A 68 21.92 17.41 18.14
N LEU A 69 21.33 17.62 16.96
CA LEU A 69 20.88 18.93 16.51
C LEU A 69 19.59 19.36 17.26
N PRO A 70 19.32 20.67 17.41
CA PRO A 70 18.11 21.20 18.02
C PRO A 70 16.89 21.07 17.08
N ILE A 71 16.64 19.85 16.58
CA ILE A 71 15.54 19.50 15.69
C ILE A 71 14.50 18.71 16.50
N HIS A 72 13.22 18.91 16.19
CA HIS A 72 12.18 18.14 16.84
C HIS A 72 12.34 16.65 16.50
N ARG A 73 12.38 15.79 17.54
CA ARG A 73 12.56 14.33 17.41
C ARG A 73 11.53 13.64 16.50
N ALA A 74 10.38 14.26 16.26
CA ALA A 74 9.34 13.75 15.37
C ALA A 74 9.65 14.00 13.88
N SER A 75 10.50 15.00 13.54
CA SER A 75 10.72 15.48 12.17
C SER A 75 11.20 14.40 11.21
N ALA A 76 12.07 13.49 11.65
CA ALA A 76 12.57 12.41 10.79
C ALA A 76 11.46 11.40 10.43
N VAL A 77 10.65 11.02 11.43
CA VAL A 77 9.57 10.05 11.24
C VAL A 77 8.42 10.65 10.45
N THR A 78 8.02 11.89 10.75
CA THR A 78 6.96 12.58 10.00
C THR A 78 7.40 12.87 8.57
N GLY A 79 8.64 13.29 8.33
CA GLY A 79 9.20 13.49 7.00
C GLY A 79 9.14 12.23 6.15
N TRP A 80 9.50 11.08 6.75
CA TRP A 80 9.39 9.78 6.08
C TRP A 80 7.95 9.42 5.72
N MET A 81 7.03 9.55 6.68
CA MET A 81 5.60 9.25 6.47
C MET A 81 4.99 10.13 5.39
N THR A 82 5.32 11.43 5.40
CA THR A 82 4.85 12.38 4.39
C THR A 82 5.41 12.04 3.01
N ALA A 83 6.71 11.69 2.92
CA ALA A 83 7.32 11.27 1.65
C ALA A 83 6.62 10.03 1.07
N GLU A 84 6.30 9.04 1.92
CA GLU A 84 5.58 7.83 1.52
C GLU A 84 4.16 8.11 1.02
N VAL A 85 3.44 8.98 1.72
CA VAL A 85 2.10 9.42 1.32
C VAL A 85 2.15 10.13 -0.04
N VAL A 86 3.06 11.08 -0.20
CA VAL A 86 3.21 11.83 -1.47
C VAL A 86 3.59 10.89 -2.62
N ARG A 87 4.52 9.95 -2.37
CA ARG A 87 4.93 8.95 -3.37
C ARG A 87 3.75 8.05 -3.78
N ALA A 88 2.96 7.58 -2.82
CA ALA A 88 1.77 6.78 -3.08
C ALA A 88 0.71 7.57 -3.86
N LEU A 89 0.52 8.84 -3.54
CA LEU A 89 -0.37 9.77 -4.26
C LEU A 89 0.07 9.92 -5.72
N ILE A 90 1.34 10.23 -5.97
CA ILE A 90 1.88 10.37 -7.33
C ILE A 90 1.76 9.05 -8.11
N GLY A 91 2.13 7.93 -7.48
CA GLY A 91 2.00 6.61 -8.11
C GLY A 91 0.56 6.27 -8.48
N THR A 92 -0.37 6.55 -7.57
CA THR A 92 -1.81 6.33 -7.79
C THR A 92 -2.35 7.22 -8.91
N LEU A 93 -1.95 8.49 -8.96
CA LEU A 93 -2.32 9.40 -10.04
C LEU A 93 -1.86 8.89 -11.40
N LEU A 94 -0.61 8.45 -11.52
CA LEU A 94 -0.07 7.90 -12.76
C LEU A 94 -0.80 6.62 -13.18
N ILE A 95 -1.01 5.69 -12.24
CA ILE A 95 -1.73 4.44 -12.49
C ILE A 95 -3.19 4.71 -12.89
N THR A 96 -3.84 5.67 -12.23
CA THR A 96 -5.22 6.05 -12.56
C THR A 96 -5.30 6.71 -13.93
N ALA A 97 -4.36 7.58 -14.28
CA ALA A 97 -4.30 8.22 -15.60
C ALA A 97 -4.14 7.16 -16.71
N ILE A 98 -3.25 6.19 -16.52
CA ILE A 98 -3.12 5.05 -17.45
C ILE A 98 -4.42 4.25 -17.50
N GLY A 99 -5.01 3.93 -16.34
CA GLY A 99 -6.30 3.24 -16.25
C GLY A 99 -7.43 3.94 -17.01
N MET A 100 -7.49 5.27 -16.97
CA MET A 100 -8.46 6.06 -17.74
C MET A 100 -8.27 5.88 -19.25
N THR A 101 -7.03 5.82 -19.74
CA THR A 101 -6.76 5.53 -21.17
C THR A 101 -7.18 4.12 -21.57
N MET A 102 -7.20 3.19 -20.62
CA MET A 102 -7.63 1.80 -20.83
C MET A 102 -9.15 1.59 -20.65
N GLY A 103 -9.91 2.65 -20.37
CA GLY A 103 -11.37 2.60 -20.26
C GLY A 103 -11.94 2.71 -18.84
N LEU A 104 -11.12 2.98 -17.82
CA LEU A 104 -11.62 3.29 -16.47
C LEU A 104 -12.46 4.58 -16.53
N ARG A 105 -13.74 4.49 -16.18
CA ARG A 105 -14.64 5.64 -16.07
C ARG A 105 -15.22 5.71 -14.68
N PHE A 106 -15.24 6.90 -14.08
CA PHE A 106 -15.88 7.10 -12.78
C PHE A 106 -17.36 7.40 -12.98
N THR A 107 -18.24 6.48 -12.55
CA THR A 107 -19.69 6.64 -12.69
C THR A 107 -20.29 7.52 -11.58
N GLU A 108 -19.64 7.57 -10.42
CA GLU A 108 -20.12 8.27 -9.21
C GLU A 108 -19.63 9.73 -9.10
N GLY A 109 -19.08 10.30 -10.18
CA GLY A 109 -18.64 11.69 -10.26
C GLY A 109 -17.22 11.97 -9.76
N TRP A 110 -16.83 13.26 -9.76
CA TRP A 110 -15.46 13.70 -9.47
C TRP A 110 -15.03 13.46 -8.01
N THR A 111 -15.96 13.55 -7.07
CA THR A 111 -15.70 13.29 -5.64
C THR A 111 -15.25 11.85 -5.42
N ALA A 112 -15.86 10.90 -6.13
CA ALA A 112 -15.49 9.49 -6.05
C ALA A 112 -14.07 9.25 -6.61
N ALA A 113 -13.69 9.93 -7.69
CA ALA A 113 -12.34 9.89 -8.23
C ALA A 113 -11.30 10.45 -7.25
N LEU A 114 -11.62 11.55 -6.56
CA LEU A 114 -10.73 12.13 -5.55
C LEU A 114 -10.54 11.19 -4.35
N LEU A 115 -11.62 10.61 -3.84
CA LEU A 115 -11.54 9.61 -2.76
C LEU A 115 -10.76 8.37 -3.21
N PHE A 116 -10.98 7.90 -4.43
CA PHE A 116 -10.27 6.77 -5.02
C PHE A 116 -8.76 6.97 -4.98
N ILE A 117 -8.27 8.16 -5.35
CA ILE A 117 -6.84 8.49 -5.36
C ILE A 117 -6.25 8.55 -3.94
N LEU A 118 -7.05 8.93 -2.94
CA LEU A 118 -6.62 9.03 -1.55
C LEU A 118 -6.53 7.68 -0.82
N ILE A 119 -7.31 6.67 -1.23
CA ILE A 119 -7.33 5.36 -0.55
C ILE A 119 -5.94 4.73 -0.41
N PRO A 120 -5.11 4.60 -1.47
CA PRO A 120 -3.77 4.01 -1.33
C PRO A 120 -2.87 4.78 -0.37
N SER A 121 -3.03 6.10 -0.30
CA SER A 121 -2.28 6.95 0.63
C SER A 121 -2.68 6.68 2.08
N ILE A 122 -3.97 6.48 2.37
CA ILE A 122 -4.42 6.09 3.70
C ILE A 122 -3.84 4.74 4.09
N VAL A 123 -3.89 3.76 3.19
CA VAL A 123 -3.35 2.41 3.43
C VAL A 123 -1.85 2.45 3.69
N VAL A 124 -1.10 3.23 2.90
CA VAL A 124 0.37 3.29 3.02
C VAL A 124 0.80 3.91 4.35
N THR A 125 0.01 4.82 4.97
CA THR A 125 0.39 5.40 6.28
C THR A 125 0.51 4.33 7.37
N GLY A 126 -0.51 3.49 7.52
CA GLY A 126 -0.50 2.39 8.49
C GLY A 126 0.56 1.35 8.15
N PHE A 127 0.70 1.01 6.87
CA PHE A 127 1.68 0.03 6.43
C PHE A 127 3.13 0.52 6.60
N THR A 128 3.40 1.80 6.35
CA THR A 128 4.74 2.40 6.57
C THR A 128 5.12 2.36 8.05
N ALA A 129 4.16 2.52 8.96
CA ALA A 129 4.43 2.39 10.40
C ALA A 129 4.91 0.97 10.75
N LEU A 130 4.28 -0.05 10.18
CA LEU A 130 4.72 -1.45 10.28
C LEU A 130 6.13 -1.64 9.69
N VAL A 131 6.37 -1.15 8.48
CA VAL A 131 7.66 -1.27 7.80
C VAL A 131 8.77 -0.62 8.63
N MET A 132 8.57 0.61 9.09
CA MET A 132 9.53 1.35 9.90
C MET A 132 9.79 0.68 11.26
N ALA A 133 8.73 0.18 11.91
CA ALA A 133 8.85 -0.54 13.18
C ALA A 133 9.71 -1.79 13.08
N LEU A 134 9.65 -2.49 11.94
CA LEU A 134 10.43 -3.69 11.71
C LEU A 134 11.84 -3.37 11.18
N ALA A 135 12.00 -2.36 10.32
CA ALA A 135 13.29 -1.94 9.79
C ALA A 135 14.24 -1.37 10.86
N THR A 136 13.69 -0.74 11.90
CA THR A 136 14.46 -0.18 13.02
C THR A 136 14.85 -1.21 14.09
N ARG A 137 14.41 -2.47 14.01
CA ARG A 137 14.81 -3.54 14.96
C ARG A 137 16.23 -4.07 14.66
N GLN A 138 16.93 -4.55 15.69
CA GLN A 138 18.28 -5.13 15.56
C GLN A 138 18.31 -6.35 14.61
N ASN A 139 17.30 -7.22 14.64
CA ASN A 139 17.11 -8.32 13.68
C ASN A 139 16.14 -7.96 12.53
N GLY A 140 16.11 -6.68 12.11
CA GLY A 140 15.11 -6.17 11.18
C GLY A 140 15.12 -6.85 9.81
N ARG A 141 16.28 -7.38 9.36
CA ARG A 141 16.42 -7.95 8.01
C ARG A 141 15.60 -9.22 7.79
N SER A 142 15.58 -10.16 8.74
CA SER A 142 14.75 -11.37 8.61
C SER A 142 13.25 -11.04 8.67
N ALA A 143 12.86 -10.12 9.56
CA ALA A 143 11.48 -9.67 9.67
C ALA A 143 11.00 -8.94 8.39
N MET A 144 11.87 -8.13 7.77
CA MET A 144 11.60 -7.50 6.47
C MET A 144 11.43 -8.54 5.35
N THR A 145 12.29 -9.57 5.29
CA THR A 145 12.15 -10.65 4.29
C THR A 145 10.82 -11.40 4.46
N LEU A 146 10.42 -11.70 5.70
CA LEU A 146 9.13 -12.32 5.99
C LEU A 146 7.97 -11.40 5.58
N LEU A 147 8.04 -10.11 5.92
CA LEU A 147 7.02 -9.13 5.54
C LEU A 147 6.88 -9.02 4.02
N LEU A 148 8.00 -9.02 3.29
CA LEU A 148 8.01 -9.03 1.82
C LEU A 148 7.31 -10.26 1.26
N GLY A 149 7.62 -11.46 1.78
CA GLY A 149 6.97 -12.70 1.35
C GLY A 149 5.46 -12.72 1.63
N VAL A 150 5.04 -12.25 2.80
CA VAL A 150 3.62 -12.12 3.16
C VAL A 150 2.91 -11.11 2.25
N THR A 151 3.51 -9.94 2.02
CA THR A 151 2.94 -8.90 1.15
C THR A 151 2.84 -9.38 -0.29
N PHE A 152 3.83 -10.13 -0.78
CA PHE A 152 3.80 -10.75 -2.10
C PHE A 152 2.67 -11.79 -2.21
N SER A 153 2.49 -12.63 -1.18
CA SER A 153 1.40 -13.61 -1.15
C SER A 153 0.03 -12.92 -1.18
N MET A 154 -0.15 -11.84 -0.40
CA MET A 154 -1.35 -11.00 -0.42
C MET A 154 -1.56 -10.34 -1.79
N ALA A 155 -0.49 -9.92 -2.46
CA ALA A 155 -0.57 -9.32 -3.79
C ALA A 155 -1.07 -10.29 -4.87
N PHE A 156 -0.84 -11.58 -4.74
CA PHE A 156 -1.38 -12.59 -5.67
C PHE A 156 -2.79 -13.05 -5.28
N VAL A 157 -3.04 -13.20 -3.98
CA VAL A 157 -4.31 -13.70 -3.46
C VAL A 157 -5.17 -12.51 -3.04
N ASN A 158 -5.71 -11.76 -4.00
CA ASN A 158 -6.51 -10.57 -3.74
C ASN A 158 -7.73 -10.48 -4.67
N PRO A 159 -8.73 -9.64 -4.33
CA PRO A 159 -9.97 -9.57 -5.09
C PRO A 159 -9.95 -8.62 -6.30
N GLY A 160 -8.85 -7.91 -6.52
CA GLY A 160 -8.68 -6.96 -7.61
C GLY A 160 -8.67 -7.62 -8.98
N ALA A 161 -7.96 -8.73 -9.13
CA ALA A 161 -7.94 -9.51 -10.38
C ALA A 161 -9.09 -10.52 -10.48
N THR A 162 -9.44 -11.17 -9.37
CA THR A 162 -10.34 -12.31 -9.33
C THR A 162 -11.49 -12.05 -8.36
N PRO A 163 -12.76 -12.09 -8.80
CA PRO A 163 -13.92 -11.95 -7.90
C PRO A 163 -13.88 -12.88 -6.68
N LEU A 164 -14.26 -12.37 -5.50
CA LEU A 164 -14.31 -13.17 -4.24
C LEU A 164 -15.09 -14.49 -4.39
N LYS A 165 -16.10 -14.51 -5.26
CA LYS A 165 -16.99 -15.65 -5.50
C LYS A 165 -16.27 -16.85 -6.13
N LEU A 166 -15.12 -16.65 -6.77
CA LEU A 166 -14.34 -17.71 -7.41
C LEU A 166 -13.38 -18.40 -6.42
N PHE A 167 -13.12 -17.80 -5.25
CA PHE A 167 -12.31 -18.44 -4.23
C PHE A 167 -13.10 -19.55 -3.51
N PRO A 168 -12.43 -20.66 -3.13
CA PRO A 168 -13.06 -21.74 -2.38
C PRO A 168 -13.56 -21.24 -1.03
N GLY A 169 -14.64 -21.85 -0.52
CA GLY A 169 -15.38 -21.36 0.65
C GLY A 169 -14.51 -21.17 1.91
N TRP A 170 -13.50 -22.02 2.10
CA TRP A 170 -12.57 -21.92 3.23
C TRP A 170 -11.58 -20.74 3.11
N ALA A 171 -11.17 -20.38 1.89
CA ALA A 171 -10.20 -19.29 1.65
C ALA A 171 -10.89 -17.92 1.61
N ARG A 172 -12.15 -17.87 1.16
CA ARG A 172 -12.93 -16.64 1.02
C ARG A 172 -12.90 -15.73 2.26
N PRO A 173 -13.11 -16.19 3.51
CA PRO A 173 -13.05 -15.32 4.68
C PRO A 173 -11.64 -14.76 4.95
N LEU A 174 -10.59 -15.55 4.71
CA LEU A 174 -9.20 -15.10 4.86
C LEU A 174 -8.87 -14.00 3.84
N VAL A 175 -9.24 -14.23 2.58
CA VAL A 175 -9.04 -13.26 1.49
C VAL A 175 -9.86 -12.00 1.72
N ARG A 176 -11.02 -12.08 2.37
CA ARG A 176 -11.86 -10.89 2.64
C ARG A 176 -11.29 -9.99 3.74
N MET A 177 -10.66 -10.58 4.76
CA MET A 177 -10.20 -9.84 5.94
C MET A 177 -8.75 -9.34 5.86
N GLN A 178 -7.97 -9.78 4.87
CA GLN A 178 -6.60 -9.30 4.70
C GLN A 178 -6.54 -7.77 4.46
N PRO A 179 -5.49 -7.08 4.91
CA PRO A 179 -5.40 -5.62 4.85
C PRO A 179 -5.42 -5.03 3.43
N ILE A 180 -5.07 -5.81 2.41
CA ILE A 180 -5.09 -5.35 1.01
C ILE A 180 -6.49 -5.42 0.37
N SER A 181 -7.41 -6.25 0.88
CA SER A 181 -8.71 -6.49 0.21
C SER A 181 -9.73 -5.37 0.40
N PRO A 182 -9.99 -4.86 1.61
CA PRO A 182 -10.96 -3.78 1.83
C PRO A 182 -10.66 -2.52 1.02
N PRO A 183 -9.39 -2.06 0.88
CA PRO A 183 -9.06 -0.93 0.02
C PRO A 183 -9.43 -1.16 -1.45
N LEU A 184 -9.19 -2.36 -1.97
CA LEU A 184 -9.49 -2.72 -3.36
C LEU A 184 -10.98 -2.71 -3.65
N GLU A 185 -11.77 -3.31 -2.75
CA GLU A 185 -13.23 -3.29 -2.89
C GLU A 185 -13.80 -1.88 -2.71
N THR A 186 -13.21 -1.05 -1.84
CA THR A 186 -13.59 0.35 -1.67
C THR A 186 -13.35 1.14 -2.96
N MET A 187 -12.16 1.01 -3.54
CA MET A 187 -11.78 1.68 -4.79
C MET A 187 -12.62 1.18 -5.97
N ARG A 188 -12.90 -0.12 -6.05
CA ARG A 188 -13.82 -0.68 -7.06
C ARG A 188 -15.22 -0.10 -6.90
N ALA A 189 -15.76 -0.04 -5.69
CA ALA A 189 -17.09 0.53 -5.42
C ALA A 189 -17.15 2.04 -5.72
N LEU A 190 -16.06 2.78 -5.49
CA LEU A 190 -15.96 4.19 -5.88
C LEU A 190 -15.93 4.40 -7.40
N ALA A 191 -15.35 3.46 -8.15
CA ALA A 191 -15.23 3.57 -9.60
C ALA A 191 -16.48 3.08 -10.35
N HIS A 192 -17.08 1.97 -9.93
CA HIS A 192 -18.16 1.26 -10.64
C HIS A 192 -19.50 1.25 -9.89
N GLY A 193 -19.57 1.83 -8.69
CA GLY A 193 -20.72 1.76 -7.81
C GLY A 193 -20.74 0.53 -6.90
N GLY A 194 -21.41 0.64 -5.75
CA GLY A 194 -21.56 -0.46 -4.79
C GLY A 194 -21.52 -0.01 -3.32
N PRO A 195 -21.61 -0.96 -2.37
CA PRO A 195 -21.56 -0.67 -0.94
C PRO A 195 -20.15 -0.27 -0.48
N ILE A 196 -19.94 1.03 -0.30
CA ILE A 196 -18.65 1.63 0.11
C ILE A 196 -18.43 1.58 1.63
N SER A 197 -19.48 1.82 2.43
CA SER A 197 -19.38 2.08 3.88
C SER A 197 -18.63 1.00 4.66
N TRP A 198 -18.96 -0.26 4.42
CA TRP A 198 -18.34 -1.41 5.10
C TRP A 198 -16.85 -1.55 4.77
N HIS A 199 -16.50 -1.50 3.48
CA HIS A 199 -15.12 -1.68 3.02
C HIS A 199 -14.23 -0.51 3.42
N LEU A 200 -14.77 0.71 3.36
CA LEU A 200 -14.09 1.92 3.79
C LEU A 200 -13.83 1.91 5.30
N ALA A 201 -14.82 1.48 6.10
CA ALA A 201 -14.66 1.36 7.55
C ALA A 201 -13.55 0.36 7.91
N ILE A 202 -13.53 -0.82 7.29
CA ILE A 202 -12.48 -1.81 7.54
C ILE A 202 -11.11 -1.29 7.07
N THR A 203 -11.05 -0.59 5.93
CA THR A 203 -9.82 0.05 5.43
C THR A 203 -9.26 1.03 6.45
N GLY A 204 -10.12 1.89 7.00
CA GLY A 204 -9.77 2.83 8.06
C GLY A 204 -9.32 2.13 9.34
N ILE A 205 -10.03 1.08 9.77
CA ILE A 205 -9.66 0.27 10.94
C ILE A 205 -8.26 -0.32 10.77
N TRP A 206 -7.94 -0.93 9.62
CA TRP A 206 -6.60 -1.46 9.36
C TRP A 206 -5.52 -0.38 9.40
N ALA A 207 -5.75 0.75 8.74
CA ALA A 207 -4.81 1.87 8.74
C ALA A 207 -4.55 2.38 10.16
N ILE A 208 -5.60 2.60 10.94
CA ILE A 208 -5.53 3.09 12.33
C ILE A 208 -4.86 2.05 13.24
N VAL A 209 -5.25 0.78 13.15
CA VAL A 209 -4.70 -0.30 13.98
C VAL A 209 -3.20 -0.47 13.72
N LEU A 210 -2.79 -0.51 12.44
CA LEU A 210 -1.38 -0.61 12.09
C LEU A 210 -0.60 0.60 12.59
N LEU A 211 -1.12 1.81 12.39
CA LEU A 211 -0.49 3.03 12.84
C LEU A 211 -0.39 3.06 14.38
N ALA A 212 -1.47 2.79 15.10
CA ALA A 212 -1.51 2.83 16.57
C ALA A 212 -0.58 1.78 17.21
N ILE A 213 -0.46 0.58 16.63
CA ILE A 213 0.37 -0.50 17.17
C ILE A 213 1.84 -0.30 16.81
N PHE A 214 2.14 0.01 15.55
CA PHE A 214 3.52 0.00 15.06
C PHE A 214 4.22 1.36 15.17
N MET A 215 3.50 2.48 15.19
CA MET A 215 4.12 3.80 15.36
C MET A 215 4.88 3.94 16.69
N PRO A 216 4.36 3.50 17.86
CA PRO A 216 5.12 3.54 19.11
C PRO A 216 6.38 2.66 19.06
N VAL A 217 6.30 1.51 18.36
CA VAL A 217 7.43 0.59 18.19
C VAL A 217 8.48 1.22 17.28
N ALA A 218 8.08 1.84 16.19
CA ALA A 218 8.95 2.58 15.27
C ALA A 218 9.66 3.73 15.98
N LEU A 219 8.96 4.53 16.78
CA LEU A 219 9.54 5.63 17.55
C LEU A 219 10.55 5.13 18.60
N ARG A 220 10.24 4.03 19.30
CA ARG A 220 11.18 3.40 20.25
C ARG A 220 12.40 2.83 19.54
N GLY A 221 12.22 2.19 18.37
CA GLY A 221 13.30 1.68 17.54
C GLY A 221 14.21 2.79 17.03
N TYR A 222 13.62 3.87 16.53
CA TYR A 222 14.34 5.08 16.09
C TYR A 222 15.19 5.67 17.22
N ARG A 223 14.60 5.85 18.42
CA ARG A 223 15.32 6.37 19.59
C ARG A 223 16.51 5.49 19.96
N LYS A 224 16.30 4.16 20.07
CA LYS A 224 17.39 3.23 20.39
C LYS A 224 18.49 3.23 19.35
N ALA A 225 18.14 3.32 18.06
CA ALA A 225 19.11 3.37 16.98
C ALA A 225 19.92 4.66 16.99
N ALA A 226 19.30 5.80 17.34
CA ALA A 226 19.98 7.08 17.49
C ALA A 226 20.90 7.12 18.73
N GLU A 227 20.47 6.53 19.84
CA GLU A 227 21.24 6.47 21.10
C GLU A 227 22.42 5.48 21.04
N SER A 228 22.28 4.33 20.37
CA SER A 228 23.35 3.31 20.30
C SER A 228 24.52 3.68 19.39
N ALA A 229 24.36 4.75 18.62
CA ALA A 229 25.27 5.24 17.59
C ALA A 229 25.92 6.58 17.96
N ALA A 230 25.67 7.06 19.18
CA ALA A 230 26.32 8.20 19.84
C ALA A 230 27.33 7.68 20.87
#